data_AF-A0A9Q6F0Z1-F1
#
_entry.id   AF-A0A9Q6F0Z1-F1
#
_cell.length_a   1.000
_cell.length_b   1.000
_cell.length_c   1.000
_cell.angle_alpha   90.00
_cell.angle_beta   90.00
_cell.angle_gamma   90.00
#
_symmetry.space_group_name_H-M   'P 1'
#
loop_
_entity.id
_entity.type
_entity.pdbx_description
1 polymer ?
#
loop_
_entity_poly.entity_id
_entity_poly.type
_entity_poly.pdbx_seq_one_letter_code
_entity_poly.pdbx_strand_id
1 'polypeptide(L)'
;MENNIFYSWQSDLPNNTNRGFIESCLSSAIKELSKADNFHLELNLDRDTKYELGTPDIVNTIFNKIEKAKFFVADISIINSKSKERKTPNPNVLIELGYASKVLGWDKIICIFNTDYGNLNDLPFDLRSRRILTYSLKDHQKVNEKARLIKILNQTINQLFTKGMLKDELNDYIKTKVDRYILALIRSLDKILHGYNNNKLEVNILKLERNEIKALLDNRKFLGFQVFKNYEETKNELTDILKDITSSVYYKKELGVIIVNLINWLNKFHKLNSLRESPNLFINANEKSSKYEVVHSKEFNSENKDGYLLLEILDESSSKVVDFGEVLEKPKIDLLLNYVYLNDNYSETYTNHLNNFIGIVKKWLDATNNEFIIDDMNFDIKLREVNRNKTIKNDADNDFQEKLKSLIEDKNNFEYKRICHINSIIYLYKLGYVFKHHQKFLNNMQRYLKGEIKIRNDATDLFLHPVEEGLLFRERNQEKGLYLLNQARTGNMHIESIFIPHSTANFIESLLEISKHNSLPSKIKKIISEILQDFKENLFVHLTESIESYIVTVTNEKDLNIINNIDLLDDFNCIRLYHQKKLNMLKRELKIFMINRQKLSQG
;
A
#
# COMPACT_ATOMS: atom_id res chain seq x y z
N MET A 1 1.23 -10.60 -5.54
CA MET A 1 2.41 -11.43 -5.91
C MET A 1 2.13 -12.93 -5.78
N GLU A 2 2.30 -13.72 -6.85
CA GLU A 2 2.52 -15.17 -6.73
C GLU A 2 3.99 -15.41 -6.35
N ASN A 3 4.26 -16.06 -5.22
CA ASN A 3 5.64 -16.32 -4.80
C ASN A 3 6.11 -17.66 -5.35
N ASN A 4 6.44 -17.66 -6.64
CA ASN A 4 6.75 -18.89 -7.35
C ASN A 4 8.18 -19.36 -7.09
N ILE A 5 8.31 -20.68 -6.98
CA ILE A 5 9.55 -21.43 -6.94
C ILE A 5 9.67 -22.12 -8.27
N PHE A 6 10.67 -21.76 -9.06
CA PHE A 6 10.86 -22.41 -10.35
C PHE A 6 11.68 -23.68 -10.15
N TYR A 7 11.09 -24.84 -10.47
CA TYR A 7 11.78 -26.13 -10.46
C TYR A 7 12.17 -26.53 -11.88
N SER A 8 13.47 -26.43 -12.16
CA SER A 8 14.11 -26.93 -13.37
C SER A 8 14.42 -28.43 -13.23
N TRP A 9 13.75 -29.23 -14.04
CA TRP A 9 13.75 -30.69 -13.96
C TRP A 9 14.19 -31.32 -15.28
N GLN A 10 14.44 -32.63 -15.24
CA GLN A 10 14.84 -33.42 -16.42
C GLN A 10 14.09 -34.76 -16.49
N SER A 11 13.91 -35.28 -17.71
CA SER A 11 13.23 -36.55 -18.00
C SER A 11 14.16 -37.74 -18.24
N ASP A 12 15.47 -37.52 -18.32
CA ASP A 12 16.45 -38.55 -18.70
C ASP A 12 16.64 -39.63 -17.64
N LEU A 13 16.28 -39.34 -16.38
CA LEU A 13 16.38 -40.29 -15.26
C LEU A 13 14.99 -40.78 -14.79
N PRO A 14 14.92 -41.96 -14.14
CA PRO A 14 13.67 -42.52 -13.65
C PRO A 14 12.87 -41.55 -12.76
N ASN A 15 11.60 -41.33 -13.12
CA ASN A 15 10.73 -40.36 -12.45
C ASN A 15 10.55 -40.63 -10.95
N ASN A 16 10.49 -41.90 -10.55
CA ASN A 16 10.30 -42.31 -9.16
C ASN A 16 11.53 -42.09 -8.26
N THR A 17 12.71 -41.88 -8.85
CA THR A 17 13.96 -41.58 -8.14
C THR A 17 14.42 -40.15 -8.31
N ASN A 18 13.98 -39.44 -9.36
CA ASN A 18 14.42 -38.08 -9.69
C ASN A 18 13.24 -37.12 -9.73
N ARG A 19 12.78 -36.71 -10.92
CA ARG A 19 11.74 -35.68 -11.12
C ARG A 19 10.58 -35.76 -10.12
N GLY A 20 9.87 -36.89 -10.08
CA GLY A 20 8.72 -37.09 -9.21
C GLY A 20 9.09 -37.18 -7.73
N PHE A 21 10.28 -37.69 -7.39
CA PHE A 21 10.78 -37.70 -6.02
C PHE A 21 11.06 -36.28 -5.52
N ILE A 22 11.87 -35.52 -6.26
CA ILE A 22 12.26 -34.14 -5.94
C ILE A 22 11.03 -33.24 -5.85
N GLU A 23 10.14 -33.30 -6.85
CA GLU A 23 8.88 -32.55 -6.85
C GLU A 23 8.02 -32.86 -5.63
N SER A 24 7.95 -34.15 -5.22
CA SER A 24 7.19 -34.53 -4.03
C SER A 24 7.81 -33.97 -2.74
N CYS A 25 9.14 -33.87 -2.67
CA CYS A 25 9.86 -33.28 -1.54
C CYS A 25 9.65 -31.77 -1.48
N LEU A 26 9.78 -31.07 -2.60
CA LEU A 26 9.51 -29.63 -2.70
C LEU A 26 8.07 -29.30 -2.32
N SER A 27 7.10 -30.03 -2.88
CA SER A 27 5.67 -29.82 -2.59
C SER A 27 5.34 -30.06 -1.12
N SER A 28 5.96 -31.08 -0.50
CA SER A 28 5.77 -31.36 0.93
C SER A 28 6.41 -30.28 1.80
N ALA A 29 7.61 -29.82 1.46
CA ALA A 29 8.31 -28.74 2.15
C ALA A 29 7.48 -27.44 2.14
N ILE A 30 7.00 -27.03 0.97
CA ILE A 30 6.12 -25.86 0.82
C ILE A 30 4.86 -25.98 1.68
N LYS A 31 4.22 -27.16 1.68
CA LYS A 31 3.01 -27.43 2.47
C LYS A 31 3.25 -27.45 3.99
N GLU A 32 4.44 -27.85 4.43
CA GLU A 32 4.82 -27.78 5.85
C GLU A 32 5.10 -26.33 6.27
N LEU A 33 5.79 -25.58 5.43
CA LEU A 33 6.06 -24.16 5.65
C LEU A 33 4.78 -23.33 5.70
N SER A 34 3.80 -23.60 4.84
CA SER A 34 2.52 -22.88 4.84
C SER A 34 1.69 -23.07 6.12
N LYS A 35 2.02 -24.08 6.93
CA LYS A 35 1.37 -24.36 8.23
C LYS A 35 2.14 -23.79 9.42
N ALA A 36 3.35 -23.28 9.22
CA ALA A 36 4.18 -22.78 10.31
C ALA A 36 3.76 -21.35 10.70
N ASP A 37 3.55 -21.13 12.00
CA ASP A 37 3.06 -19.84 12.53
C ASP A 37 3.99 -18.65 12.24
N ASN A 38 5.28 -18.91 11.97
CA ASN A 38 6.31 -17.90 11.72
C ASN A 38 6.64 -17.71 10.23
N PHE A 39 5.94 -18.40 9.32
CA PHE A 39 6.16 -18.31 7.88
C PHE A 39 4.89 -17.78 7.20
N HIS A 40 4.94 -16.54 6.74
CA HIS A 40 3.76 -15.82 6.21
C HIS A 40 3.81 -15.59 4.70
N LEU A 41 4.65 -16.35 3.98
CA LEU A 41 4.80 -16.26 2.54
C LEU A 41 4.09 -17.45 1.88
N GLU A 42 3.07 -17.21 1.07
CA GLU A 42 2.43 -18.27 0.30
C GLU A 42 3.29 -18.58 -0.94
N LEU A 43 3.94 -19.74 -0.94
CA LEU A 43 4.84 -20.20 -2.00
C LEU A 43 4.13 -21.20 -2.91
N ASN A 44 4.33 -21.05 -4.23
CA ASN A 44 3.81 -21.99 -5.22
C ASN A 44 4.96 -22.63 -6.00
N LEU A 45 4.82 -23.90 -6.37
CA LEU A 45 5.77 -24.59 -7.22
C LEU A 45 5.38 -24.41 -8.69
N ASP A 46 6.27 -23.82 -9.50
CA ASP A 46 6.12 -23.63 -10.94
C ASP A 46 7.22 -24.37 -11.72
N ARG A 47 6.93 -24.70 -12.99
CA ARG A 47 7.84 -25.39 -13.91
C ARG A 47 7.33 -25.30 -15.36
N ASP A 48 8.23 -25.53 -16.32
CA ASP A 48 7.92 -25.59 -17.75
C ASP A 48 7.05 -24.40 -18.20
N THR A 49 6.13 -24.66 -19.12
CA THR A 49 5.05 -23.78 -19.55
C THR A 49 3.74 -24.04 -18.79
N LYS A 50 3.78 -24.68 -17.61
CA LYS A 50 2.57 -25.03 -16.86
C LYS A 50 1.78 -23.75 -16.50
N TYR A 51 0.44 -23.78 -16.62
CA TYR A 51 -0.46 -22.64 -16.40
C TYR A 51 -0.43 -21.54 -17.47
N GLU A 52 0.29 -21.72 -18.58
CA GLU A 52 0.22 -20.83 -19.75
C GLU A 52 -0.81 -21.37 -20.76
N LEU A 53 -1.60 -20.47 -21.36
CA LEU A 53 -2.62 -20.83 -22.35
C LEU A 53 -2.08 -20.73 -23.79
N GLY A 54 -2.58 -21.60 -24.68
CA GLY A 54 -2.26 -21.56 -26.11
C GLY A 54 -0.92 -22.22 -26.46
N THR A 55 -0.22 -21.65 -27.45
CA THR A 55 1.09 -22.13 -27.94
C THR A 55 2.16 -21.10 -27.64
N PRO A 56 2.58 -20.97 -26.36
CA PRO A 56 3.57 -19.97 -25.96
C PRO A 56 4.94 -20.29 -26.55
N ASP A 57 5.76 -19.26 -26.73
CA ASP A 57 7.19 -19.43 -26.97
C ASP A 57 7.82 -20.06 -25.71
N ILE A 58 8.07 -21.36 -25.77
CA ILE A 58 8.50 -22.18 -24.64
C ILE A 58 9.74 -21.59 -23.96
N VAL A 59 10.73 -21.14 -24.74
CA VAL A 59 12.01 -20.67 -24.22
C VAL A 59 11.84 -19.33 -23.50
N ASN A 60 11.18 -18.38 -24.16
CA ASN A 60 10.94 -17.05 -23.59
C ASN A 60 10.03 -17.13 -22.35
N THR A 61 9.01 -17.98 -22.39
CA THR A 61 8.13 -18.23 -21.24
C THR A 61 8.90 -18.79 -20.04
N ILE A 62 9.76 -19.79 -20.24
CA ILE A 62 10.58 -20.37 -19.16
C ILE A 62 11.51 -19.32 -18.57
N PHE A 63 12.22 -18.53 -19.39
CA PHE A 63 13.09 -17.47 -18.88
C PHE A 63 12.33 -16.39 -18.11
N ASN A 64 11.17 -15.95 -18.61
CA ASN A 64 10.31 -15.00 -17.90
C ASN A 64 9.84 -15.54 -16.54
N LYS A 65 9.51 -16.84 -16.46
CA LYS A 65 9.13 -17.49 -15.20
C LYS A 65 10.29 -17.59 -14.22
N ILE A 66 11.49 -17.92 -14.70
CA ILE A 66 12.71 -17.96 -13.89
C ILE A 66 13.04 -16.57 -13.33
N GLU A 67 12.95 -15.53 -14.16
CA GLU A 67 13.22 -14.14 -13.75
C GLU A 67 12.26 -13.65 -12.65
N LYS A 68 11.00 -14.08 -12.71
CA LYS A 68 9.97 -13.72 -11.73
C LYS A 68 9.96 -14.60 -10.48
N ALA A 69 10.73 -15.69 -10.46
CA ALA A 69 10.75 -16.63 -9.34
C ALA A 69 11.43 -16.04 -8.09
N LYS A 70 10.97 -16.43 -6.90
CA LYS A 70 11.59 -16.05 -5.63
C LYS A 70 12.87 -16.83 -5.35
N PHE A 71 12.91 -18.09 -5.78
CA PHE A 71 14.12 -18.91 -5.80
C PHE A 71 13.98 -20.02 -6.85
N PHE A 72 15.12 -20.57 -7.25
CA PHE A 72 15.23 -21.56 -8.31
C PHE A 72 15.82 -22.86 -7.76
N VAL A 73 15.27 -23.99 -8.22
CA VAL A 73 15.73 -25.32 -7.84
C VAL A 73 16.09 -26.10 -9.11
N ALA A 74 17.28 -26.67 -9.16
CA ALA A 74 17.79 -27.39 -10.33
C ALA A 74 18.09 -28.86 -10.01
N ASP A 75 17.55 -29.79 -10.80
CA ASP A 75 18.01 -31.18 -10.80
C ASP A 75 19.27 -31.34 -11.65
N ILE A 76 20.44 -31.25 -11.01
CA ILE A 76 21.74 -31.37 -11.67
C ILE A 76 22.28 -32.81 -11.67
N SER A 77 21.41 -33.81 -11.49
CA SER A 77 21.81 -35.22 -11.53
C SER A 77 22.37 -35.60 -12.90
N ILE A 78 23.43 -36.41 -12.92
CA ILE A 78 24.12 -36.82 -14.16
C ILE A 78 23.24 -37.78 -14.96
N ILE A 79 22.98 -37.43 -16.22
CA ILE A 79 22.09 -38.19 -17.11
C ILE A 79 22.79 -39.33 -17.83
N ASN A 80 24.11 -39.23 -18.01
CA ASN A 80 24.94 -40.18 -18.75
C ASN A 80 25.93 -40.92 -17.82
N SER A 81 25.46 -41.34 -16.63
CA SER A 81 26.29 -41.93 -15.58
C SER A 81 27.12 -43.16 -15.99
N LYS A 82 26.60 -43.92 -16.96
CA LYS A 82 27.23 -45.12 -17.54
C LYS A 82 28.21 -44.82 -18.68
N SER A 83 28.28 -43.56 -19.13
CA SER A 83 29.19 -43.18 -20.21
C SER A 83 30.64 -43.20 -19.73
N LYS A 84 31.55 -43.59 -20.62
CA LYS A 84 33.01 -43.46 -20.42
C LYS A 84 33.51 -42.07 -20.81
N GLU A 85 32.69 -41.29 -21.50
CA GLU A 85 32.99 -39.90 -21.87
C GLU A 85 32.70 -38.94 -20.72
N ARG A 86 32.82 -37.64 -20.98
CA ARG A 86 32.53 -36.61 -19.99
C ARG A 86 31.08 -36.70 -19.51
N LYS A 87 30.92 -36.91 -18.20
CA LYS A 87 29.61 -36.92 -17.54
C LYS A 87 29.00 -35.51 -17.52
N THR A 88 27.69 -35.44 -17.67
CA THR A 88 26.95 -34.18 -17.70
C THR A 88 25.57 -34.32 -17.07
N PRO A 89 25.08 -33.27 -16.37
CA PRO A 89 23.66 -33.05 -16.16
C PRO A 89 22.93 -32.78 -17.48
N ASN A 90 21.59 -32.67 -17.42
CA ASN A 90 20.79 -32.28 -18.56
C ASN A 90 21.17 -30.87 -19.08
N PRO A 91 21.47 -30.70 -20.38
CA PRO A 91 21.89 -29.40 -20.93
C PRO A 91 20.86 -28.28 -20.78
N ASN A 92 19.56 -28.57 -20.87
CA ASN A 92 18.50 -27.56 -20.72
C ASN A 92 18.47 -27.04 -19.29
N VAL A 93 18.56 -27.95 -18.30
CA VAL A 93 18.68 -27.57 -16.88
C VAL A 93 19.91 -26.69 -16.65
N LEU A 94 21.03 -26.96 -17.32
CA LEU A 94 22.24 -26.13 -17.19
C LEU A 94 22.08 -24.73 -17.81
N ILE A 95 21.37 -24.61 -18.93
CA ILE A 95 21.05 -23.31 -19.55
C ILE A 95 20.15 -22.50 -18.62
N GLU A 96 19.07 -23.10 -18.11
CA GLU A 96 18.15 -22.48 -17.16
C GLU A 96 18.87 -22.07 -15.87
N LEU A 97 19.74 -22.92 -15.34
CA LEU A 97 20.58 -22.63 -14.18
C LEU A 97 21.53 -21.46 -14.43
N GLY A 98 22.16 -21.42 -15.61
CA GLY A 98 23.01 -20.31 -16.01
C GLY A 98 22.24 -18.99 -16.02
N TYR A 99 21.06 -18.98 -16.65
CA TYR A 99 20.17 -17.82 -16.68
C TYR A 99 19.69 -17.42 -15.28
N ALA A 100 19.21 -18.37 -14.48
CA ALA A 100 18.80 -18.16 -13.09
C ALA A 100 19.92 -17.54 -12.25
N SER A 101 21.16 -18.00 -12.43
CA SER A 101 22.33 -17.46 -11.71
C SER A 101 22.61 -16.00 -12.03
N LYS A 102 22.28 -15.57 -13.26
CA LYS A 102 22.42 -14.19 -13.71
C LYS A 102 21.34 -13.27 -13.15
N VAL A 103 20.08 -13.73 -13.12
CA VAL A 103 18.92 -12.88 -12.76
C VAL A 103 18.56 -12.94 -11.28
N LEU A 104 18.68 -14.10 -10.62
CA LEU A 104 18.35 -14.28 -9.21
C LEU A 104 19.57 -14.20 -8.28
N GLY A 105 20.76 -14.50 -8.80
CA GLY A 105 21.97 -14.70 -8.00
C GLY A 105 22.03 -16.07 -7.32
N TRP A 106 23.24 -16.51 -6.98
CA TRP A 106 23.48 -17.85 -6.44
C TRP A 106 22.86 -18.12 -5.06
N ASP A 107 22.63 -17.07 -4.26
CA ASP A 107 22.05 -17.23 -2.93
C ASP A 107 20.60 -17.72 -2.96
N LYS A 108 19.91 -17.56 -4.09
CA LYS A 108 18.53 -17.99 -4.32
C LYS A 108 18.43 -19.25 -5.18
N ILE A 109 19.51 -20.02 -5.28
CA ILE A 109 19.58 -21.22 -6.11
C ILE A 109 19.88 -22.45 -5.24
N ILE A 110 19.09 -23.51 -5.40
CA ILE A 110 19.31 -24.81 -4.78
C ILE A 110 19.60 -25.83 -5.89
N CYS A 111 20.85 -26.26 -5.98
CA CYS A 111 21.24 -27.37 -6.84
C CYS A 111 21.03 -28.70 -6.12
N ILE A 112 20.18 -29.57 -6.65
CA ILE A 112 19.89 -30.90 -6.11
C ILE A 112 20.60 -31.96 -6.96
N PHE A 113 21.27 -32.91 -6.32
CA PHE A 113 22.06 -33.94 -6.99
C PHE A 113 21.77 -35.33 -6.42
N ASN A 114 21.31 -36.25 -7.27
CA ASN A 114 21.18 -37.65 -6.92
C ASN A 114 22.52 -38.38 -7.08
N THR A 115 23.12 -38.80 -5.97
CA THR A 115 24.43 -39.47 -5.97
C THR A 115 24.37 -40.91 -6.49
N ASP A 116 23.18 -41.49 -6.68
CA ASP A 116 23.03 -42.83 -7.28
C ASP A 116 23.48 -42.87 -8.76
N TYR A 117 23.65 -41.70 -9.37
CA TYR A 117 24.00 -41.51 -10.78
C TYR A 117 25.39 -40.86 -10.98
N GLY A 118 26.17 -40.64 -9.91
CA GLY A 118 27.53 -40.16 -10.05
C GLY A 118 28.08 -39.49 -8.79
N ASN A 119 29.33 -39.07 -8.86
CA ASN A 119 30.01 -38.39 -7.76
C ASN A 119 30.02 -36.88 -7.98
N LEU A 120 30.16 -36.09 -6.90
CA LEU A 120 30.27 -34.63 -7.01
C LEU A 120 31.44 -34.19 -7.90
N ASN A 121 32.53 -34.97 -7.94
CA ASN A 121 33.68 -34.71 -8.80
C ASN A 121 33.38 -34.86 -10.30
N ASP A 122 32.32 -35.61 -10.65
CA ASP A 122 31.88 -35.80 -12.03
C ASP A 122 31.11 -34.57 -12.56
N LEU A 123 30.69 -33.64 -11.69
CA LEU A 123 29.98 -32.44 -12.10
C LEU A 123 30.90 -31.45 -12.85
N PRO A 124 30.33 -30.61 -13.73
CA PRO A 124 31.04 -29.50 -14.36
C PRO A 124 31.76 -28.61 -13.34
N PHE A 125 32.93 -28.08 -13.72
CA PHE A 125 33.80 -27.34 -12.80
C PHE A 125 33.12 -26.13 -12.15
N ASP A 126 32.22 -25.46 -12.87
CA ASP A 126 31.44 -24.31 -12.37
C ASP A 126 30.49 -24.66 -11.21
N LEU A 127 30.11 -25.92 -11.08
CA LEU A 127 29.21 -26.43 -10.04
C LEU A 127 29.98 -27.07 -8.87
N ARG A 128 31.18 -27.61 -9.10
CA ARG A 128 31.96 -28.32 -8.08
C ARG A 128 32.33 -27.48 -6.86
N SER A 129 32.54 -26.17 -7.06
CA SER A 129 32.85 -25.23 -5.98
C SER A 129 31.61 -24.69 -5.26
N ARG A 130 30.41 -25.14 -5.64
CA ARG A 130 29.15 -24.65 -5.09
C ARG A 130 28.54 -25.65 -4.11
N ARG A 131 27.71 -25.13 -3.22
CA ARG A 131 26.97 -25.96 -2.27
C ARG A 131 25.87 -26.73 -3.02
N ILE A 132 25.96 -28.05 -2.95
CA ILE A 132 25.02 -28.97 -3.63
C ILE A 132 24.25 -29.76 -2.58
N LEU A 133 22.93 -29.83 -2.73
CA LEU A 133 22.07 -30.64 -1.91
C LEU A 133 22.00 -32.06 -2.49
N THR A 134 22.68 -33.00 -1.83
CA THR A 134 22.76 -34.39 -2.31
C THR A 134 21.69 -35.27 -1.68
N TYR A 135 21.30 -36.34 -2.39
CA TYR A 135 20.50 -37.44 -1.85
C TYR A 135 20.81 -38.77 -2.54
N SER A 136 20.53 -39.89 -1.86
CA SER A 136 20.61 -41.25 -2.42
C SER A 136 19.40 -42.08 -1.99
N LEU A 137 18.86 -42.88 -2.91
CA LEU A 137 17.80 -43.85 -2.63
C LEU A 137 18.30 -45.30 -2.58
N LYS A 138 19.57 -45.54 -2.92
CA LYS A 138 20.23 -46.85 -2.74
C LYS A 138 20.81 -47.00 -1.35
N ASP A 139 21.44 -45.94 -0.84
CA ASP A 139 22.14 -45.97 0.45
C ASP A 139 21.18 -45.80 1.64
N HIS A 140 19.97 -45.29 1.36
CA HIS A 140 18.99 -44.93 2.38
C HIS A 140 17.58 -45.38 2.00
N GLN A 141 16.78 -45.71 3.02
CA GLN A 141 15.35 -45.96 2.81
C GLN A 141 14.68 -44.68 2.30
N LYS A 142 13.94 -44.81 1.20
CA LYS A 142 13.26 -43.69 0.50
C LYS A 142 12.43 -42.79 1.43
N VAL A 143 11.78 -43.36 2.45
CA VAL A 143 10.97 -42.60 3.42
C VAL A 143 11.85 -41.69 4.28
N ASN A 144 12.94 -42.23 4.82
CA ASN A 144 13.87 -41.47 5.67
C ASN A 144 14.57 -40.38 4.88
N GLU A 145 14.98 -40.70 3.64
CA GLU A 145 15.66 -39.74 2.78
C GLU A 145 14.72 -38.61 2.35
N LYS A 146 13.46 -38.93 2.06
CA LYS A 146 12.42 -37.93 1.80
C LYS A 146 12.26 -36.97 2.98
N ALA A 147 12.15 -37.50 4.20
CA ALA A 147 12.02 -36.67 5.40
C ALA A 147 13.26 -35.78 5.63
N ARG A 148 14.46 -36.31 5.40
CA ARG A 148 15.72 -35.55 5.48
C ARG A 148 15.75 -34.40 4.47
N LEU A 149 15.38 -34.68 3.21
CA LEU A 149 15.40 -33.68 2.15
C LEU A 149 14.37 -32.57 2.41
N ILE A 150 13.15 -32.94 2.82
CA ILE A 150 12.10 -31.97 3.23
C ILE A 150 12.60 -31.08 4.37
N LYS A 151 13.22 -31.66 5.40
CA LYS A 151 13.76 -30.89 6.54
C LYS A 151 14.81 -29.87 6.09
N ILE A 152 15.74 -30.26 5.22
CA ILE A 152 16.78 -29.35 4.72
C ILE A 152 16.15 -28.25 3.86
N LEU A 153 15.23 -28.59 2.95
CA LEU A 153 14.52 -27.63 2.12
C LEU A 153 13.76 -26.61 2.98
N ASN A 154 13.02 -27.06 4.00
CA ASN A 154 12.34 -26.19 4.95
C ASN A 154 13.31 -25.24 5.66
N GLN A 155 14.44 -25.75 6.15
CA GLN A 155 15.45 -24.93 6.82
C GLN A 155 16.05 -23.89 5.88
N THR A 156 16.39 -24.27 4.64
CA THR A 156 16.93 -23.36 3.65
C THR A 156 15.93 -22.27 3.28
N ILE A 157 14.68 -22.64 2.97
CA ILE A 157 13.62 -21.68 2.61
C ILE A 157 13.31 -20.74 3.79
N ASN A 158 13.21 -21.26 5.02
CA ASN A 158 13.04 -20.44 6.21
C ASN A 158 14.21 -19.49 6.45
N GLN A 159 15.46 -19.91 6.24
CA GLN A 159 16.62 -19.03 6.36
C GLN A 159 16.61 -17.93 5.30
N LEU A 160 16.22 -18.23 4.06
CA LEU A 160 16.07 -17.23 3.01
C LEU A 160 14.95 -16.23 3.37
N PHE A 161 13.86 -16.71 3.97
CA PHE A 161 12.76 -15.87 4.44
C PHE A 161 13.17 -14.95 5.59
N THR A 162 13.82 -15.48 6.64
CA THR A 162 14.21 -14.69 7.82
C THR A 162 15.32 -13.68 7.52
N LYS A 163 16.19 -13.99 6.56
CA LYS A 163 17.19 -13.04 6.03
C LYS A 163 16.60 -11.97 5.09
N GLY A 164 15.28 -11.98 4.86
CA GLY A 164 14.61 -11.04 3.97
C GLY A 164 14.90 -11.28 2.48
N MET A 165 15.55 -12.39 2.11
CA MET A 165 15.92 -12.65 0.71
C MET A 165 14.74 -13.07 -0.16
N LEU A 166 13.63 -13.50 0.47
CA LEU A 166 12.36 -13.82 -0.20
C LEU A 166 11.33 -12.68 -0.16
N LYS A 167 11.52 -11.71 0.74
CA LYS A 167 10.66 -10.53 0.84
C LYS A 167 11.26 -9.38 0.05
N ASP A 168 10.42 -8.63 -0.64
CA ASP A 168 10.86 -7.47 -1.42
C ASP A 168 10.60 -6.17 -0.66
N GLU A 169 10.69 -6.17 0.68
CA GLU A 169 10.25 -5.05 1.54
C GLU A 169 10.83 -3.69 1.10
N LEU A 170 12.09 -3.66 0.65
CA LEU A 170 12.71 -2.44 0.10
C LEU A 170 12.12 -2.05 -1.26
N ASN A 171 11.91 -3.00 -2.16
CA ASN A 171 11.30 -2.73 -3.47
C ASN A 171 9.83 -2.37 -3.32
N ASP A 172 9.09 -2.99 -2.40
CA ASP A 172 7.71 -2.69 -2.06
C ASP A 172 7.60 -1.27 -1.48
N TYR A 173 8.52 -0.88 -0.59
CA TYR A 173 8.59 0.48 -0.04
C TYR A 173 8.85 1.55 -1.12
N ILE A 174 9.82 1.31 -2.01
CA ILE A 174 10.09 2.24 -3.11
C ILE A 174 8.94 2.26 -4.12
N LYS A 175 8.40 1.08 -4.46
CA LYS A 175 7.25 0.94 -5.36
C LYS A 175 6.07 1.74 -4.84
N THR A 176 5.79 1.64 -3.55
CA THR A 176 4.75 2.42 -2.86
C THR A 176 4.93 3.92 -3.07
N LYS A 177 6.15 4.43 -2.94
CA LYS A 177 6.44 5.86 -3.20
C LYS A 177 6.18 6.24 -4.65
N VAL A 178 6.69 5.45 -5.61
CA VAL A 178 6.53 5.75 -7.04
C VAL A 178 5.07 5.63 -7.47
N ASP A 179 4.35 4.60 -7.01
CA ASP A 179 2.92 4.39 -7.28
C ASP A 179 2.08 5.58 -6.84
N ARG A 180 2.38 6.17 -5.68
CA ARG A 180 1.71 7.39 -5.19
C ARG A 180 1.80 8.52 -6.22
N TYR A 181 2.99 8.78 -6.76
CA TYR A 181 3.18 9.84 -7.75
C TYR A 181 2.56 9.51 -9.11
N ILE A 182 2.66 8.25 -9.57
CA ILE A 182 1.99 7.80 -10.79
C ILE A 182 0.47 7.96 -10.66
N LEU A 183 -0.12 7.55 -9.54
CA LEU A 183 -1.56 7.69 -9.29
C LEU A 183 -1.99 9.15 -9.19
N ALA A 184 -1.17 10.03 -8.60
CA ALA A 184 -1.43 11.47 -8.58
C ALA A 184 -1.44 12.06 -10.00
N LEU A 185 -0.50 11.67 -10.85
CA LEU A 185 -0.46 12.07 -12.26
C LEU A 185 -1.65 11.51 -13.05
N ILE A 186 -1.98 10.23 -12.87
CA ILE A 186 -3.17 9.59 -13.47
C ILE A 186 -4.42 10.40 -13.14
N ARG A 187 -4.65 10.73 -11.87
CA ARG A 187 -5.80 11.55 -11.42
C ARG A 187 -5.82 12.90 -12.13
N SER A 188 -4.66 13.54 -12.23
CA SER A 188 -4.57 14.87 -12.84
C SER A 188 -4.86 14.84 -14.33
N LEU A 189 -4.34 13.84 -15.05
CA LEU A 189 -4.55 13.66 -16.49
C LEU A 189 -5.95 13.12 -16.82
N ASP A 190 -6.52 12.29 -15.96
CA ASP A 190 -7.91 11.83 -16.07
C ASP A 190 -8.88 13.02 -16.01
N LYS A 191 -8.63 13.97 -15.09
CA LYS A 191 -9.38 15.23 -15.06
C LYS A 191 -9.25 15.99 -16.38
N ILE A 192 -8.12 15.95 -17.08
CA ILE A 192 -7.96 16.55 -18.42
C ILE A 192 -8.85 15.84 -19.45
N LEU A 193 -8.89 14.51 -19.43
CA LEU A 193 -9.60 13.70 -20.43
C LEU A 193 -11.11 13.56 -20.17
N HIS A 194 -11.56 13.53 -18.93
CA HIS A 194 -12.97 13.29 -18.58
C HIS A 194 -13.63 14.46 -17.85
N GLY A 195 -12.86 15.48 -17.45
CA GLY A 195 -13.37 16.64 -16.71
C GLY A 195 -13.63 16.32 -15.23
N TYR A 196 -14.41 17.18 -14.58
CA TYR A 196 -14.71 17.09 -13.14
C TYR A 196 -16.02 16.34 -12.81
N ASN A 197 -16.74 15.83 -13.81
CA ASN A 197 -18.07 15.23 -13.60
C ASN A 197 -18.00 13.77 -13.10
N ASN A 198 -16.84 13.11 -13.21
CA ASN A 198 -16.61 11.77 -12.67
C ASN A 198 -15.76 11.86 -11.40
N ASN A 199 -16.39 11.67 -10.23
CA ASN A 199 -15.69 11.63 -8.93
C ASN A 199 -15.07 10.26 -8.62
N LYS A 200 -15.25 9.24 -9.49
CA LYS A 200 -14.65 7.91 -9.30
C LYS A 200 -13.24 7.87 -9.86
N LEU A 201 -12.33 7.27 -9.10
CA LEU A 201 -10.96 7.04 -9.54
C LEU A 201 -10.93 5.98 -10.63
N GLU A 202 -11.11 6.38 -11.87
CA GLU A 202 -11.05 5.44 -12.98
C GLU A 202 -9.60 5.34 -13.49
N VAL A 203 -8.92 4.25 -13.12
CA VAL A 203 -7.69 3.80 -13.80
C VAL A 203 -7.95 3.44 -15.28
N ASN A 204 -9.18 3.65 -15.78
CA ASN A 204 -9.61 3.41 -17.15
C ASN A 204 -8.81 4.22 -18.18
N ILE A 205 -8.14 5.33 -17.82
CA ILE A 205 -7.25 6.01 -18.76
C ILE A 205 -6.13 5.11 -19.28
N LEU A 206 -5.72 4.08 -18.52
CA LEU A 206 -4.69 3.14 -18.96
C LEU A 206 -5.16 2.18 -20.06
N LYS A 207 -6.49 2.07 -20.25
CA LYS A 207 -7.10 1.27 -21.32
C LYS A 207 -7.30 2.04 -22.61
N LEU A 208 -7.23 3.37 -22.55
CA LEU A 208 -7.47 4.22 -23.72
C LEU A 208 -6.41 3.98 -24.79
N GLU A 209 -6.89 3.80 -26.01
CA GLU A 209 -6.07 3.82 -27.20
C GLU A 209 -5.83 5.25 -27.67
N ARG A 210 -4.76 5.47 -28.43
CA ARG A 210 -4.33 6.79 -28.91
C ARG A 210 -5.46 7.59 -29.58
N ASN A 211 -6.29 6.93 -30.40
CA ASN A 211 -7.39 7.57 -31.12
C ASN A 211 -8.51 8.02 -30.18
N GLU A 212 -8.76 7.27 -29.10
CA GLU A 212 -9.75 7.63 -28.08
C GLU A 212 -9.27 8.83 -27.28
N ILE A 213 -7.97 8.87 -26.91
CA ILE A 213 -7.35 10.04 -26.28
C ILE A 213 -7.53 11.28 -27.16
N LYS A 214 -7.28 11.17 -28.48
CA LYS A 214 -7.45 12.28 -29.42
C LYS A 214 -8.90 12.77 -29.45
N ALA A 215 -9.86 11.85 -29.56
CA ALA A 215 -11.28 12.18 -29.59
C ALA A 215 -11.75 12.86 -28.29
N LEU A 216 -11.17 12.48 -27.14
CA LEU A 216 -11.45 13.12 -25.85
C LEU A 216 -10.82 14.51 -25.69
N LEU A 217 -9.84 14.87 -26.53
CA LEU A 217 -9.16 16.17 -26.49
C LEU A 217 -9.69 17.15 -27.54
N ASP A 218 -10.11 16.66 -28.70
CA ASP A 218 -10.57 17.49 -29.81
C ASP A 218 -11.93 18.14 -29.52
N ASN A 219 -12.15 19.35 -30.06
CA ASN A 219 -13.44 20.04 -30.12
C ASN A 219 -14.17 20.20 -28.77
N ARG A 220 -13.42 20.31 -27.66
CA ARG A 220 -13.98 20.57 -26.33
C ARG A 220 -13.32 21.75 -25.64
N LYS A 221 -14.06 22.30 -24.68
CA LYS A 221 -13.55 23.29 -23.72
C LYS A 221 -12.93 22.57 -22.52
N PHE A 222 -11.86 23.14 -21.99
CA PHE A 222 -11.22 22.77 -20.73
C PHE A 222 -11.30 23.94 -19.77
N LEU A 223 -11.40 23.66 -18.48
CA LEU A 223 -11.18 24.73 -17.49
C LEU A 223 -9.68 25.00 -17.41
N GLY A 224 -9.24 26.27 -17.37
CA GLY A 224 -7.81 26.60 -17.29
C GLY A 224 -7.08 25.88 -16.14
N PHE A 225 -7.72 25.76 -14.98
CA PHE A 225 -7.23 25.01 -13.83
C PHE A 225 -6.88 23.55 -14.15
N GLN A 226 -7.64 22.92 -15.05
CA GLN A 226 -7.50 21.52 -15.45
C GLN A 226 -6.17 21.28 -16.18
N VAL A 227 -5.75 22.24 -17.03
CA VAL A 227 -4.67 22.06 -18.01
C VAL A 227 -3.39 22.83 -17.71
N PHE A 228 -3.44 23.89 -16.88
CA PHE A 228 -2.26 24.72 -16.57
C PHE A 228 -1.41 24.24 -15.40
N LYS A 229 -1.77 23.11 -14.78
CA LYS A 229 -1.04 22.55 -13.64
C LYS A 229 0.42 22.22 -13.97
N ASN A 230 1.26 22.44 -12.98
CA ASN A 230 2.67 22.13 -12.96
C ASN A 230 2.95 20.96 -12.00
N TYR A 231 3.84 20.05 -12.40
CA TYR A 231 4.25 18.85 -11.67
C TYR A 231 5.73 18.85 -11.23
N GLU A 232 6.34 20.02 -11.01
CA GLU A 232 7.78 20.15 -10.72
C GLU A 232 8.13 19.47 -9.38
N GLU A 233 7.28 19.60 -8.38
CA GLU A 233 7.42 18.89 -7.11
C GLU A 233 7.43 17.37 -7.32
N THR A 234 6.50 16.84 -8.12
CA THR A 234 6.44 15.40 -8.44
C THR A 234 7.72 14.94 -9.13
N LYS A 235 8.27 15.74 -10.04
CA LYS A 235 9.54 15.46 -10.71
C LYS A 235 10.71 15.41 -9.73
N ASN A 236 10.78 16.36 -8.81
CA ASN A 236 11.85 16.43 -7.82
C ASN A 236 11.83 15.21 -6.89
N GLU A 237 10.65 14.83 -6.39
CA GLU A 237 10.48 13.65 -5.55
C GLU A 237 10.87 12.35 -6.28
N LEU A 238 10.45 12.19 -7.55
CA LEU A 238 10.88 11.04 -8.37
C LEU A 238 12.39 11.04 -8.62
N THR A 239 13.01 12.21 -8.76
CA THR A 239 14.46 12.35 -8.93
C THR A 239 15.21 11.95 -7.66
N ASP A 240 14.69 12.30 -6.49
CA ASP A 240 15.27 11.90 -5.21
C ASP A 240 15.13 10.39 -4.97
N ILE A 241 13.98 9.80 -5.29
CA ILE A 241 13.80 8.34 -5.29
C ILE A 241 14.82 7.66 -6.23
N LEU A 242 15.06 8.22 -7.42
CA LEU A 242 16.05 7.68 -8.35
C LEU A 242 17.48 7.72 -7.78
N LYS A 243 17.86 8.80 -7.07
CA LYS A 243 19.17 8.89 -6.40
C LYS A 243 19.31 7.81 -5.33
N ASP A 244 18.28 7.63 -4.51
CA ASP A 244 18.26 6.60 -3.46
C ASP A 244 18.45 5.20 -4.07
N ILE A 245 17.73 4.91 -5.15
CA ILE A 245 17.79 3.63 -5.88
C ILE A 245 19.17 3.39 -6.51
N THR A 246 19.72 4.39 -7.20
CA THR A 246 20.98 4.24 -7.95
C THR A 246 22.21 4.07 -7.07
N SER A 247 22.11 4.48 -5.80
CA SER A 247 23.14 4.26 -4.79
C SER A 247 23.19 2.81 -4.27
N SER A 248 22.16 2.00 -4.51
CA SER A 248 22.03 0.64 -3.98
C SER A 248 22.31 -0.43 -5.04
N VAL A 249 23.19 -1.39 -4.72
CA VAL A 249 23.49 -2.56 -5.57
C VAL A 249 22.32 -3.55 -5.62
N TYR A 250 21.37 -3.45 -4.69
CA TYR A 250 20.27 -4.40 -4.51
C TYR A 250 19.03 -4.10 -5.37
N TYR A 251 19.01 -2.99 -6.10
CA TYR A 251 17.83 -2.56 -6.84
C TYR A 251 17.84 -3.00 -8.30
N LYS A 252 16.66 -3.32 -8.83
CA LYS A 252 16.50 -3.67 -10.25
C LYS A 252 16.74 -2.45 -11.12
N LYS A 253 17.83 -2.47 -11.92
CA LYS A 253 18.19 -1.37 -12.84
C LYS A 253 17.04 -0.99 -13.77
N GLU A 254 16.22 -1.95 -14.19
CA GLU A 254 15.06 -1.77 -15.06
C GLU A 254 14.02 -0.81 -14.47
N LEU A 255 13.73 -0.93 -13.17
CA LEU A 255 12.82 -0.02 -12.48
C LEU A 255 13.36 1.41 -12.47
N GLY A 256 14.66 1.58 -12.28
CA GLY A 256 15.34 2.88 -12.39
C GLY A 256 15.20 3.51 -13.78
N VAL A 257 15.30 2.71 -14.85
CA VAL A 257 15.10 3.18 -16.24
C VAL A 257 13.66 3.68 -16.46
N ILE A 258 12.66 3.01 -15.89
CA ILE A 258 11.27 3.43 -16.01
C ILE A 258 11.04 4.77 -15.27
N ILE A 259 11.62 4.95 -14.08
CA ILE A 259 11.57 6.23 -13.34
C ILE A 259 12.23 7.35 -14.14
N VAL A 260 13.39 7.09 -14.77
CA VAL A 260 14.04 8.06 -15.67
C VAL A 260 13.13 8.46 -16.83
N ASN A 261 12.44 7.49 -17.44
CA ASN A 261 11.49 7.78 -18.52
C ASN A 261 10.33 8.66 -18.05
N LEU A 262 9.82 8.42 -16.83
CA LEU A 262 8.78 9.25 -16.23
C LEU A 262 9.27 10.68 -15.94
N ILE A 263 10.48 10.86 -15.40
CA ILE A 263 11.10 12.18 -15.19
C ILE A 263 11.29 12.91 -16.53
N ASN A 264 11.78 12.22 -17.55
CA ASN A 264 11.93 12.77 -18.90
C ASN A 264 10.60 13.16 -19.53
N TRP A 265 9.56 12.38 -19.29
CA TRP A 265 8.19 12.71 -19.70
C TRP A 265 7.71 13.99 -19.01
N LEU A 266 7.89 14.12 -17.69
CA LEU A 266 7.55 15.33 -16.93
C LEU A 266 8.26 16.57 -17.49
N ASN A 267 9.58 16.48 -17.74
CA ASN A 267 10.34 17.58 -18.35
C ASN A 267 9.77 18.02 -19.71
N LYS A 268 9.34 17.06 -20.54
CA LYS A 268 8.69 17.35 -21.83
C LYS A 268 7.29 17.95 -21.63
N PHE A 269 6.52 17.47 -20.66
CA PHE A 269 5.22 18.04 -20.30
C PHE A 269 5.36 19.51 -19.90
N HIS A 270 6.31 19.82 -19.02
CA HIS A 270 6.57 21.19 -18.57
C HIS A 270 6.95 22.13 -19.71
N LYS A 271 7.83 21.68 -20.62
CA LYS A 271 8.21 22.47 -21.79
C LYS A 271 6.99 22.74 -22.66
N LEU A 272 6.25 21.68 -23.04
CA LEU A 272 5.03 21.79 -23.85
C LEU A 272 4.02 22.72 -23.20
N ASN A 273 3.81 22.60 -21.89
CA ASN A 273 2.85 23.42 -21.15
C ASN A 273 3.44 24.76 -20.68
N SER A 274 4.55 25.27 -21.23
CA SER A 274 5.10 26.58 -20.88
C SER A 274 4.73 27.65 -21.92
N LEU A 275 4.53 28.89 -21.50
CA LEU A 275 4.29 30.00 -22.44
C LEU A 275 5.52 30.30 -23.30
N ARG A 276 6.72 29.92 -22.86
CA ARG A 276 7.95 30.12 -23.60
C ARG A 276 8.01 29.25 -24.87
N GLU A 277 7.65 27.98 -24.77
CA GLU A 277 7.77 27.03 -25.88
C GLU A 277 6.46 26.89 -26.67
N SER A 278 5.30 27.01 -26.01
CA SER A 278 3.99 26.86 -26.65
C SER A 278 3.01 27.92 -26.13
N PRO A 279 3.23 29.21 -26.47
CA PRO A 279 2.45 30.34 -25.96
C PRO A 279 0.95 30.25 -26.27
N ASN A 280 0.59 29.56 -27.35
CA ASN A 280 -0.78 29.37 -27.82
C ASN A 280 -1.22 27.89 -27.77
N LEU A 281 -0.65 27.08 -26.88
CA LEU A 281 -1.07 25.68 -26.66
C LEU A 281 -2.57 25.61 -26.36
N PHE A 282 -3.04 26.52 -25.50
CA PHE A 282 -4.45 26.68 -25.16
C PHE A 282 -4.93 28.08 -25.53
N ILE A 283 -6.05 28.17 -26.23
CA ILE A 283 -6.65 29.42 -26.69
C ILE A 283 -7.84 29.76 -25.78
N ASN A 284 -7.88 30.98 -25.25
CA ASN A 284 -8.95 31.44 -24.37
C ASN A 284 -10.30 31.50 -25.11
N ALA A 285 -11.33 30.88 -24.55
CA ALA A 285 -12.70 30.93 -25.07
C ALA A 285 -13.44 32.23 -24.70
N ASN A 286 -12.84 33.07 -23.85
CA ASN A 286 -13.42 34.28 -23.26
C ASN A 286 -14.70 34.03 -22.46
N GLU A 287 -14.84 32.81 -21.94
CA GLU A 287 -15.95 32.38 -21.09
C GLU A 287 -15.38 31.99 -19.72
N LYS A 288 -16.00 32.47 -18.64
CA LYS A 288 -15.57 32.19 -17.27
C LYS A 288 -16.60 31.28 -16.60
N SER A 289 -16.14 30.26 -15.91
CA SER A 289 -17.03 29.39 -15.13
C SER A 289 -17.62 30.15 -13.93
N SER A 290 -18.94 30.07 -13.77
CA SER A 290 -19.65 30.48 -12.55
C SER A 290 -19.78 29.36 -11.53
N LYS A 291 -19.44 28.12 -11.90
CA LYS A 291 -19.57 26.91 -11.06
C LYS A 291 -18.43 26.76 -10.06
N TYR A 292 -17.29 27.39 -10.33
CA TYR A 292 -16.07 27.19 -9.56
C TYR A 292 -15.50 28.51 -9.05
N GLU A 293 -14.81 28.44 -7.93
CA GLU A 293 -13.92 29.48 -7.41
C GLU A 293 -12.51 28.93 -7.24
N VAL A 294 -11.51 29.81 -7.28
CA VAL A 294 -10.11 29.46 -7.08
C VAL A 294 -9.58 30.29 -5.93
N VAL A 295 -8.93 29.61 -4.97
CA VAL A 295 -8.34 30.25 -3.80
C VAL A 295 -6.88 29.86 -3.71
N HIS A 296 -6.02 30.83 -3.43
CA HIS A 296 -4.61 30.55 -3.19
C HIS A 296 -4.44 29.84 -1.84
N SER A 297 -3.68 28.76 -1.80
CA SER A 297 -3.55 27.88 -0.63
C SER A 297 -3.14 28.61 0.66
N LYS A 298 -2.30 29.64 0.53
CA LYS A 298 -1.83 30.45 1.67
C LYS A 298 -2.87 31.41 2.24
N GLU A 299 -3.96 31.69 1.50
CA GLU A 299 -5.07 32.49 2.02
C GLU A 299 -5.85 31.73 3.10
N PHE A 300 -5.89 30.40 3.02
CA PHE A 300 -6.47 29.55 4.08
C PHE A 300 -5.55 29.35 5.27
N ASN A 301 -4.24 29.13 5.03
CA ASN A 301 -3.23 28.98 6.07
C ASN A 301 -1.85 29.33 5.54
N SER A 302 -1.16 30.27 6.19
CA SER A 302 0.17 30.73 5.80
C SER A 302 1.25 29.64 5.80
N GLU A 303 1.04 28.53 6.51
CA GLU A 303 1.95 27.37 6.52
C GLU A 303 1.75 26.41 5.33
N ASN A 304 0.70 26.60 4.52
CA ASN A 304 0.45 25.76 3.36
C ASN A 304 1.53 25.95 2.29
N LYS A 305 1.83 24.86 1.56
CA LYS A 305 2.65 24.94 0.34
C LYS A 305 1.97 25.84 -0.68
N ASP A 306 2.77 26.55 -1.46
CA ASP A 306 2.29 27.43 -2.53
C ASP A 306 1.47 26.63 -3.56
N GLY A 307 0.37 27.21 -4.04
CA GLY A 307 -0.52 26.53 -4.98
C GLY A 307 -1.94 27.04 -4.89
N TYR A 308 -2.82 26.44 -5.68
CA TYR A 308 -4.21 26.85 -5.82
C TYR A 308 -5.14 25.69 -5.52
N LEU A 309 -6.29 26.01 -4.92
CA LEU A 309 -7.41 25.10 -4.71
C LEU A 309 -8.54 25.51 -5.66
N LEU A 310 -9.12 24.52 -6.34
CA LEU A 310 -10.34 24.67 -7.11
C LEU A 310 -11.51 24.17 -6.27
N LEU A 311 -12.47 25.06 -6.01
CA LEU A 311 -13.65 24.77 -5.23
C LEU A 311 -14.90 24.83 -6.12
N GLU A 312 -15.78 23.84 -6.00
CA GLU A 312 -17.12 23.85 -6.61
C GLU A 312 -18.08 24.51 -5.62
N ILE A 313 -18.78 25.53 -6.11
CA ILE A 313 -19.75 26.30 -5.32
C ILE A 313 -21.00 25.43 -5.19
N LEU A 314 -21.38 25.10 -3.94
CA LEU A 314 -22.59 24.32 -3.64
C LEU A 314 -23.77 25.27 -3.34
N ASP A 315 -23.52 26.29 -2.50
CA ASP A 315 -24.45 27.35 -2.15
C ASP A 315 -23.70 28.65 -1.77
N GLU A 316 -24.39 29.70 -1.31
CA GLU A 316 -23.79 31.00 -0.93
C GLU A 316 -22.78 30.90 0.24
N SER A 317 -22.76 29.79 0.98
CA SER A 317 -22.00 29.61 2.21
C SER A 317 -21.06 28.40 2.20
N SER A 318 -21.17 27.50 1.21
CA SER A 318 -20.42 26.25 1.16
C SER A 318 -19.85 25.95 -0.23
N SER A 319 -18.58 25.50 -0.22
CA SER A 319 -17.84 25.07 -1.41
C SER A 319 -17.11 23.75 -1.14
N LYS A 320 -16.99 22.90 -2.16
CA LYS A 320 -16.30 21.60 -2.10
C LYS A 320 -14.98 21.66 -2.86
N VAL A 321 -13.87 21.20 -2.26
CA VAL A 321 -12.59 21.05 -2.97
C VAL A 321 -12.71 19.96 -4.03
N VAL A 322 -12.48 20.31 -5.31
CA VAL A 322 -12.55 19.37 -6.43
C VAL A 322 -11.17 19.06 -7.01
N ASP A 323 -10.27 20.04 -6.95
CA ASP A 323 -8.91 19.89 -7.47
C ASP A 323 -7.94 20.82 -6.75
N PHE A 324 -6.65 20.51 -6.88
CA PHE A 324 -5.58 21.35 -6.37
C PHE A 324 -4.33 21.19 -7.23
N GLY A 325 -3.48 22.19 -7.24
CA GLY A 325 -2.21 22.13 -7.98
C GLY A 325 -1.49 23.45 -8.01
N GLU A 326 -0.23 23.40 -8.45
CA GLU A 326 0.61 24.57 -8.63
C GLU A 326 0.51 25.08 -10.06
N VAL A 327 0.46 26.41 -10.21
CA VAL A 327 0.53 27.10 -11.50
C VAL A 327 1.48 28.28 -11.35
N LEU A 328 2.55 28.29 -12.15
CA LEU A 328 3.67 29.22 -11.97
C LEU A 328 3.53 30.51 -12.79
N GLU A 329 2.95 30.41 -13.98
CA GLU A 329 2.96 31.51 -14.96
C GLU A 329 1.78 32.45 -14.73
N LYS A 330 2.05 33.70 -14.36
CA LYS A 330 1.03 34.72 -14.06
C LYS A 330 -0.11 34.82 -15.10
N PRO A 331 0.15 34.83 -16.42
CA PRO A 331 -0.94 34.89 -17.40
C PRO A 331 -1.87 33.66 -17.36
N LYS A 332 -1.40 32.50 -16.91
CA LYS A 332 -2.23 31.30 -16.73
C LYS A 332 -3.00 31.32 -15.43
N ILE A 333 -2.45 31.94 -14.38
CA ILE A 333 -3.13 32.15 -13.10
C ILE A 333 -4.41 32.99 -13.31
N ASP A 334 -4.32 34.04 -14.12
CA ASP A 334 -5.47 34.89 -14.46
C ASP A 334 -6.56 34.15 -15.26
N LEU A 335 -6.22 33.00 -15.87
CA LEU A 335 -7.10 32.19 -16.70
C LEU A 335 -7.58 30.89 -16.04
N LEU A 336 -7.31 30.67 -14.74
CA LEU A 336 -7.65 29.40 -14.08
C LEU A 336 -9.15 29.08 -14.11
N LEU A 337 -10.01 30.10 -14.04
CA LEU A 337 -11.47 29.97 -14.10
C LEU A 337 -12.04 30.10 -15.52
N ASN A 338 -11.20 30.40 -16.52
CA ASN A 338 -11.62 30.59 -17.89
C ASN A 338 -11.65 29.26 -18.63
N TYR A 339 -12.61 29.11 -19.53
CA TYR A 339 -12.60 28.02 -20.50
C TYR A 339 -11.57 28.29 -21.59
N VAL A 340 -10.86 27.24 -21.98
CA VAL A 340 -9.84 27.26 -23.03
C VAL A 340 -10.02 26.09 -23.98
N TYR A 341 -9.56 26.24 -25.21
CA TYR A 341 -9.50 25.17 -26.21
C TYR A 341 -8.07 24.74 -26.44
N LEU A 342 -7.83 23.44 -26.62
CA LEU A 342 -6.57 22.97 -27.14
C LEU A 342 -6.43 23.43 -28.60
N ASN A 343 -5.31 24.06 -28.94
CA ASN A 343 -5.03 24.50 -30.29
C ASN A 343 -4.77 23.30 -31.21
N ASP A 344 -5.45 23.25 -32.36
CA ASP A 344 -5.38 22.13 -33.32
C ASP A 344 -3.95 21.81 -33.76
N ASN A 345 -3.08 22.82 -33.86
CA ASN A 345 -1.66 22.65 -34.20
C ASN A 345 -0.90 21.78 -33.17
N TYR A 346 -1.42 21.68 -31.95
CA TYR A 346 -0.84 20.93 -30.85
C TYR A 346 -1.64 19.68 -30.48
N SER A 347 -2.83 19.46 -31.06
CA SER A 347 -3.70 18.31 -30.74
C SER A 347 -2.94 16.99 -30.87
N GLU A 348 -2.22 16.80 -31.97
CA GLU A 348 -1.42 15.61 -32.25
C GLU A 348 -0.27 15.45 -31.24
N THR A 349 0.46 16.53 -30.96
CA THR A 349 1.59 16.54 -30.01
C THR A 349 1.13 16.23 -28.59
N TYR A 350 0.05 16.86 -28.13
CA TYR A 350 -0.52 16.68 -26.79
C TYR A 350 -1.08 15.26 -26.61
N THR A 351 -1.78 14.74 -27.63
CA THR A 351 -2.27 13.35 -27.68
C THR A 351 -1.12 12.36 -27.55
N ASN A 352 -0.08 12.51 -28.37
CA ASN A 352 1.10 11.64 -28.34
C ASN A 352 1.81 11.69 -26.98
N HIS A 353 1.79 12.86 -26.33
CA HIS A 353 2.37 13.04 -25.03
C HIS A 353 1.61 12.28 -23.93
N LEU A 354 0.27 12.35 -23.90
CA LEU A 354 -0.55 11.57 -22.97
C LEU A 354 -0.46 10.05 -23.22
N ASN A 355 -0.44 9.63 -24.49
CA ASN A 355 -0.26 8.22 -24.84
C ASN A 355 1.11 7.67 -24.38
N ASN A 356 2.16 8.49 -24.47
CA ASN A 356 3.49 8.13 -23.97
C ASN A 356 3.48 7.88 -22.45
N PHE A 357 2.80 8.73 -21.68
CA PHE A 357 2.62 8.52 -20.24
C PHE A 357 1.98 7.16 -19.94
N ILE A 358 0.87 6.84 -20.61
CA ILE A 358 0.19 5.54 -20.44
C ILE A 358 1.15 4.38 -20.75
N GLY A 359 1.96 4.49 -21.80
CA GLY A 359 2.98 3.50 -22.14
C GLY A 359 4.07 3.34 -21.07
N ILE A 360 4.50 4.43 -20.42
CA ILE A 360 5.45 4.38 -19.30
C ILE A 360 4.81 3.69 -18.09
N VAL A 361 3.54 4.01 -17.77
CA VAL A 361 2.82 3.40 -16.65
C VAL A 361 2.58 1.90 -16.89
N LYS A 362 2.24 1.48 -18.11
CA LYS A 362 2.11 0.05 -18.45
C LYS A 362 3.43 -0.70 -18.19
N LYS A 363 4.56 -0.15 -18.64
CA LYS A 363 5.89 -0.72 -18.36
C LYS A 363 6.20 -0.79 -16.86
N TRP A 364 5.82 0.22 -16.10
CA TRP A 364 5.95 0.22 -14.64
C TRP A 364 5.15 -0.92 -14.02
N LEU A 365 3.89 -1.09 -14.41
CA LEU A 365 3.02 -2.16 -13.94
C LEU A 365 3.59 -3.54 -14.32
N ASP A 366 4.02 -3.74 -15.57
CA ASP A 366 4.62 -5.00 -16.03
C ASP A 366 5.85 -5.40 -15.19
N ALA A 367 6.70 -4.42 -14.87
CA ALA A 367 7.89 -4.63 -14.05
C ALA A 367 7.58 -4.82 -12.55
N THR A 368 6.35 -4.54 -12.12
CA THR A 368 5.96 -4.47 -10.71
C THR A 368 4.68 -5.26 -10.37
N ASN A 369 4.45 -6.36 -11.11
CA ASN A 369 3.37 -7.34 -10.87
C ASN A 369 1.94 -6.88 -11.24
N ASN A 370 1.81 -5.93 -12.16
CA ASN A 370 0.53 -5.45 -12.71
C ASN A 370 -0.44 -4.91 -11.66
N GLU A 371 0.08 -4.44 -10.52
CA GLU A 371 -0.72 -3.87 -9.43
C GLU A 371 -0.10 -2.55 -8.95
N PHE A 372 -0.94 -1.61 -8.53
CA PHE A 372 -0.51 -0.48 -7.72
C PHE A 372 -0.59 -0.85 -6.23
N ILE A 373 0.43 -0.51 -5.46
CA ILE A 373 0.38 -0.55 -4.00
C ILE A 373 -0.10 0.83 -3.55
N ILE A 374 -1.31 0.87 -3.03
CA ILE A 374 -1.85 2.06 -2.39
C ILE A 374 -1.54 1.91 -0.92
N ASP A 375 -0.54 2.65 -0.47
CA ASP A 375 -0.26 2.73 0.96
C ASP A 375 -1.10 3.84 1.58
N ASP A 376 -2.22 3.46 2.18
CA ASP A 376 -3.05 4.34 3.02
C ASP A 376 -2.33 4.74 4.33
N MET A 377 -1.08 4.28 4.58
CA MET A 377 -0.37 4.44 5.85
C MET A 377 0.89 5.31 5.82
N ASN A 378 1.43 5.73 4.67
CA ASN A 378 2.64 6.58 4.63
C ASN A 378 2.31 8.08 4.74
N PHE A 379 2.00 8.51 5.95
CA PHE A 379 2.44 9.84 6.39
C PHE A 379 3.95 9.74 6.67
N ASP A 380 4.74 10.62 6.06
CA ASP A 380 6.14 10.83 6.45
C ASP A 380 6.20 11.26 7.92
N ILE A 381 6.38 10.29 8.81
CA ILE A 381 6.89 10.53 10.15
C ILE A 381 8.40 10.58 10.00
N LYS A 382 8.97 11.79 9.92
CA LYS A 382 10.38 12.00 10.24
C LYS A 382 10.57 11.58 11.70
N LEU A 383 11.03 10.35 11.92
CA LEU A 383 11.61 9.93 13.19
C LEU A 383 12.85 10.78 13.43
N ARG A 384 12.75 11.77 14.33
CA ARG A 384 13.95 12.31 14.98
C ARG A 384 14.53 11.18 15.82
N GLU A 385 15.80 10.86 15.60
CA GLU A 385 16.56 10.02 16.50
C GLU A 385 16.47 10.60 17.92
N VAL A 386 15.72 9.92 18.79
CA VAL A 386 15.77 10.15 20.21
C VAL A 386 16.94 9.34 20.72
N ASN A 387 18.01 10.03 21.10
CA ASN A 387 19.12 9.49 21.87
C ASN A 387 18.55 8.70 23.07
N ARG A 388 18.54 7.37 22.96
CA ARG A 388 18.30 6.50 24.10
C ARG A 388 19.58 6.43 24.90
N ASN A 389 19.66 7.28 25.92
CA ASN A 389 20.32 6.98 27.16
C ASN A 389 19.77 7.89 28.25
N LYS A 390 18.90 7.35 29.10
CA LYS A 390 18.95 7.50 30.55
C LYS A 390 17.93 6.57 31.21
N THR A 391 18.49 5.75 32.09
CA THR A 391 17.84 5.01 33.17
C THR A 391 16.84 5.89 33.90
N ILE A 392 15.56 5.47 33.99
CA ILE A 392 14.55 6.15 34.80
C ILE A 392 14.40 5.40 36.12
N LYS A 393 14.77 6.10 37.20
CA LYS A 393 14.23 5.89 38.55
C LYS A 393 12.82 6.48 38.59
N ASN A 394 11.93 5.78 39.28
CA ASN A 394 10.56 6.19 39.58
C ASN A 394 10.49 7.60 40.19
N ASP A 395 9.76 8.50 39.53
CA ASP A 395 9.16 9.71 40.12
C ASP A 395 7.86 10.02 39.36
N ALA A 396 6.70 9.92 40.02
CA ALA A 396 5.38 10.10 39.40
C ALA A 396 5.15 11.52 38.82
N ASP A 397 5.90 12.52 39.29
CA ASP A 397 5.82 13.89 38.77
C ASP A 397 6.60 14.05 37.44
N ASN A 398 7.60 13.20 37.19
CA ASN A 398 8.28 13.13 35.87
C ASN A 398 7.36 12.49 34.82
N ASP A 399 6.61 11.44 35.16
CA ASP A 399 5.63 10.81 34.25
C ASP A 399 4.52 11.80 33.84
N PHE A 400 3.99 12.57 34.80
CA PHE A 400 3.01 13.61 34.50
C PHE A 400 3.57 14.72 33.61
N GLN A 401 4.83 15.14 33.82
CA GLN A 401 5.48 16.14 32.96
C GLN A 401 5.79 15.61 31.56
N GLU A 402 6.19 14.35 31.42
CA GLU A 402 6.41 13.72 30.11
C GLU A 402 5.10 13.60 29.32
N LYS A 403 3.99 13.23 29.98
CA LYS A 403 2.66 13.18 29.36
C LYS A 403 2.12 14.57 28.97
N LEU A 404 2.40 15.60 29.75
CA LEU A 404 2.06 16.99 29.38
C LEU A 404 2.86 17.45 28.15
N LYS A 405 4.16 17.13 28.11
CA LYS A 405 5.01 17.42 26.95
C LYS A 405 4.54 16.66 25.72
N SER A 406 4.21 15.37 25.85
CA SER A 406 3.70 14.58 24.74
C SER A 406 2.42 15.19 24.16
N LEU A 407 1.44 15.61 24.96
CA LEU A 407 0.22 16.28 24.46
C LEU A 407 0.49 17.61 23.74
N ILE A 408 1.53 18.35 24.15
CA ILE A 408 1.90 19.63 23.54
C ILE A 408 2.63 19.40 22.21
N GLU A 409 3.53 18.41 22.16
CA GLU A 409 4.39 18.08 21.04
C GLU A 409 3.70 17.17 19.99
N ASP A 410 2.73 16.35 20.41
CA ASP A 410 2.07 15.40 19.52
C ASP A 410 1.23 16.10 18.46
N LYS A 411 1.41 15.65 17.21
CA LYS A 411 0.49 15.91 16.10
C LYS A 411 -0.74 14.97 16.13
N ASN A 412 -0.80 14.06 17.10
CA ASN A 412 -1.86 13.06 17.19
C ASN A 412 -3.20 13.73 17.48
N ASN A 413 -4.14 13.53 16.55
CA ASN A 413 -5.55 13.88 16.68
C ASN A 413 -6.33 12.56 16.76
N PHE A 414 -7.62 12.62 17.04
CA PHE A 414 -8.51 11.48 16.92
C PHE A 414 -8.47 10.95 15.47
N GLU A 415 -7.97 9.72 15.28
CA GLU A 415 -7.74 9.12 13.97
C GLU A 415 -9.04 8.62 13.31
N TYR A 416 -10.04 9.50 13.18
CA TYR A 416 -11.38 9.12 12.72
C TYR A 416 -11.41 8.39 11.38
N LYS A 417 -10.54 8.73 10.42
CA LYS A 417 -10.39 7.97 9.16
C LYS A 417 -10.14 6.49 9.42
N ARG A 418 -9.25 6.18 10.36
CA ARG A 418 -8.92 4.80 10.73
C ARG A 418 -10.04 4.14 11.51
N ILE A 419 -10.68 4.87 12.44
CA ILE A 419 -11.82 4.34 13.21
C ILE A 419 -12.97 3.95 12.27
N CYS A 420 -13.32 4.81 11.29
CA CYS A 420 -14.35 4.54 10.29
C CYS A 420 -14.03 3.26 9.51
N HIS A 421 -12.83 3.18 8.94
CA HIS A 421 -12.38 2.04 8.13
C HIS A 421 -12.40 0.73 8.92
N ILE A 422 -11.86 0.74 10.15
CA ILE A 422 -11.79 -0.44 11.01
C ILE A 422 -13.19 -0.98 11.31
N ASN A 423 -14.10 -0.09 11.70
CA ASN A 423 -15.43 -0.49 12.12
C ASN A 423 -16.27 -0.95 10.93
N SER A 424 -16.18 -0.29 9.76
CA SER A 424 -16.90 -0.73 8.56
C SER A 424 -16.55 -2.17 8.18
N ILE A 425 -15.26 -2.51 8.17
CA ILE A 425 -14.81 -3.86 7.81
C ILE A 425 -15.24 -4.89 8.86
N ILE A 426 -15.13 -4.58 10.15
CA ILE A 426 -15.55 -5.51 11.21
C ILE A 426 -17.04 -5.81 11.10
N TYR A 427 -17.88 -4.80 10.87
CA TYR A 427 -19.32 -5.02 10.76
C TYR A 427 -19.71 -5.74 9.47
N LEU A 428 -19.09 -5.42 8.33
CA LEU A 428 -19.29 -6.20 7.11
C LEU A 428 -18.86 -7.66 7.28
N TYR A 429 -17.76 -7.90 8.00
CA TYR A 429 -17.34 -9.26 8.37
C TYR A 429 -18.38 -9.97 9.25
N LYS A 430 -18.96 -9.27 10.24
CA LYS A 430 -20.05 -9.82 11.09
C LYS A 430 -21.30 -10.20 10.27
N LEU A 431 -21.57 -9.51 9.16
CA LEU A 431 -22.65 -9.82 8.21
C LEU A 431 -22.33 -10.99 7.26
N GLY A 432 -21.12 -11.54 7.34
CA GLY A 432 -20.69 -12.69 6.55
C GLY A 432 -19.94 -12.35 5.26
N TYR A 433 -19.55 -11.10 5.05
CA TYR A 433 -18.72 -10.71 3.90
C TYR A 433 -17.32 -11.29 4.01
N VAL A 434 -16.78 -11.76 2.88
CA VAL A 434 -15.42 -12.33 2.79
C VAL A 434 -14.57 -11.43 1.90
N PHE A 435 -13.51 -10.86 2.49
CA PHE A 435 -12.56 -10.00 1.77
C PHE A 435 -11.39 -10.81 1.20
N LYS A 436 -10.82 -10.36 0.08
CA LYS A 436 -9.54 -10.88 -0.42
C LYS A 436 -8.45 -10.61 0.62
N HIS A 437 -7.64 -11.63 0.95
CA HIS A 437 -6.62 -11.57 2.01
C HIS A 437 -7.15 -11.29 3.43
N HIS A 438 -8.43 -11.53 3.72
CA HIS A 438 -9.05 -11.22 5.02
C HIS A 438 -8.26 -11.79 6.20
N GLN A 439 -7.69 -12.99 6.12
CA GLN A 439 -6.99 -13.59 7.27
C GLN A 439 -5.72 -12.80 7.69
N LYS A 440 -4.98 -12.24 6.72
CA LYS A 440 -3.83 -11.35 6.99
C LYS A 440 -4.30 -10.00 7.54
N PHE A 441 -5.38 -9.45 6.98
CA PHE A 441 -5.97 -8.20 7.43
C PHE A 441 -6.52 -8.32 8.87
N LEU A 442 -7.25 -9.39 9.18
CA LEU A 442 -7.82 -9.67 10.50
C LEU A 442 -6.73 -9.86 11.56
N ASN A 443 -5.64 -10.59 11.25
CA ASN A 443 -4.50 -10.75 12.15
C ASN A 443 -3.76 -9.43 12.39
N ASN A 444 -3.63 -8.59 11.37
CA ASN A 444 -3.07 -7.25 11.51
C ASN A 444 -3.97 -6.37 12.39
N MET A 445 -5.28 -6.38 12.15
CA MET A 445 -6.27 -5.62 12.90
C MET A 445 -6.25 -5.95 14.39
N GLN A 446 -6.11 -7.23 14.76
CA GLN A 446 -5.97 -7.62 16.17
C GLN A 446 -4.76 -6.98 16.85
N ARG A 447 -3.64 -6.78 16.13
CA ARG A 447 -2.45 -6.11 16.67
C ARG A 447 -2.59 -4.59 16.76
N TYR A 448 -3.51 -4.00 15.99
CA TYR A 448 -3.72 -2.56 15.95
C TYR A 448 -4.81 -2.08 16.93
N LEU A 449 -5.74 -2.96 17.29
CA LEU A 449 -6.84 -2.64 18.21
C LEU A 449 -6.39 -2.77 19.66
N LYS A 450 -6.65 -1.72 20.45
CA LYS A 450 -6.48 -1.78 21.90
C LYS A 450 -7.70 -2.39 22.58
N GLY A 451 -8.90 -2.13 22.05
CA GLY A 451 -10.15 -2.59 22.65
C GLY A 451 -11.39 -2.12 21.90
N GLU A 452 -12.55 -2.37 22.49
CA GLU A 452 -13.86 -1.90 22.03
C GLU A 452 -14.55 -1.03 23.08
N ILE A 453 -15.32 -0.04 22.63
CA ILE A 453 -16.22 0.74 23.48
C ILE A 453 -17.64 0.26 23.20
N LYS A 454 -18.34 -0.20 24.23
CA LYS A 454 -19.72 -0.69 24.11
C LYS A 454 -20.71 0.47 24.09
N ILE A 455 -21.59 0.49 23.10
CA ILE A 455 -22.69 1.44 23.03
C ILE A 455 -23.85 0.85 23.82
N ARG A 456 -24.20 1.49 24.95
CA ARG A 456 -25.42 1.19 25.70
C ARG A 456 -26.24 2.47 25.75
N ASN A 457 -27.57 2.33 25.75
CA ASN A 457 -28.51 3.47 25.79
C ASN A 457 -28.26 4.41 27.00
N ASP A 458 -27.55 3.94 28.03
CA ASP A 458 -27.29 4.65 29.28
C ASP A 458 -25.79 4.93 29.50
N ALA A 459 -24.93 4.67 28.50
CA ALA A 459 -23.47 4.72 28.66
C ALA A 459 -22.97 6.16 28.82
N THR A 460 -22.53 6.51 30.03
CA THR A 460 -21.89 7.80 30.30
C THR A 460 -20.41 7.83 29.94
N ASP A 461 -19.73 6.68 29.89
CA ASP A 461 -18.26 6.61 29.99
C ASP A 461 -17.57 6.02 28.74
N LEU A 462 -16.42 6.61 28.35
CA LEU A 462 -15.51 6.12 27.30
C LEU A 462 -14.66 4.94 27.82
N PHE A 463 -15.29 3.92 28.40
CA PHE A 463 -14.59 2.77 28.96
C PHE A 463 -14.18 1.79 27.85
N LEU A 464 -12.88 1.53 27.75
CA LEU A 464 -12.34 0.61 26.75
C LEU A 464 -12.31 -0.81 27.31
N HIS A 465 -13.13 -1.68 26.73
CA HIS A 465 -13.12 -3.11 27.04
C HIS A 465 -12.04 -3.81 26.23
N PRO A 466 -11.23 -4.70 26.84
CA PRO A 466 -10.30 -5.52 26.07
C PRO A 466 -11.09 -6.43 25.14
N VAL A 467 -10.63 -6.53 23.89
CA VAL A 467 -11.18 -7.50 22.94
C VAL A 467 -10.58 -8.85 23.30
N GLU A 468 -11.42 -9.82 23.71
CA GLU A 468 -10.96 -11.17 24.04
C GLU A 468 -10.25 -11.81 22.82
N GLU A 469 -9.02 -12.29 23.03
CA GLU A 469 -8.18 -12.88 21.99
C GLU A 469 -8.92 -14.06 21.32
N GLY A 470 -9.20 -13.91 20.03
CA GLY A 470 -9.86 -14.94 19.22
C GLY A 470 -11.38 -14.85 19.11
N LEU A 471 -12.07 -13.98 19.86
CA LEU A 471 -13.55 -13.94 19.89
C LEU A 471 -14.21 -13.07 18.82
N LEU A 472 -13.52 -12.05 18.31
CA LEU A 472 -13.99 -11.24 17.17
C LEU A 472 -14.25 -12.09 15.92
N PHE A 473 -13.54 -13.22 15.77
CA PHE A 473 -13.44 -13.96 14.51
C PHE A 473 -13.56 -15.49 14.62
N ARG A 474 -13.89 -16.06 15.80
CA ARG A 474 -14.13 -17.51 15.94
C ARG A 474 -15.59 -17.87 15.65
N GLU A 475 -15.71 -18.91 14.81
CA GLU A 475 -16.92 -19.56 14.29
C GLU A 475 -17.84 -18.65 13.46
N ARG A 476 -17.79 -18.84 12.13
CA ARG A 476 -18.85 -18.40 11.23
C ARG A 476 -20.13 -19.12 11.64
N ASN A 477 -20.89 -18.52 12.54
CA ASN A 477 -22.28 -18.89 12.71
C ASN A 477 -23.04 -18.32 11.50
N GLN A 478 -23.02 -19.07 10.40
CA GLN A 478 -23.58 -18.65 9.10
C GLN A 478 -25.04 -18.24 9.22
N GLU A 479 -25.80 -18.89 10.11
CA GLU A 479 -27.19 -18.55 10.41
C GLU A 479 -27.31 -17.15 11.05
N LYS A 480 -26.43 -16.84 12.02
CA LYS A 480 -26.39 -15.50 12.65
C LYS A 480 -25.97 -14.42 11.66
N GLY A 481 -24.98 -14.67 10.80
CA GLY A 481 -24.55 -13.73 9.77
C GLY A 481 -25.64 -13.43 8.75
N LEU A 482 -26.35 -14.47 8.28
CA LEU A 482 -27.47 -14.32 7.34
C LEU A 482 -28.66 -13.58 7.96
N TYR A 483 -28.95 -13.84 9.24
CA TYR A 483 -29.96 -13.08 9.99
C TYR A 483 -29.63 -11.59 10.05
N LEU A 484 -28.40 -11.24 10.44
CA LEU A 484 -27.97 -9.85 10.51
C LEU A 484 -27.93 -9.17 9.14
N LEU A 485 -27.54 -9.90 8.07
CA LEU A 485 -27.58 -9.39 6.70
C LEU A 485 -29.00 -9.03 6.26
N ASN A 486 -29.98 -9.89 6.56
CA ASN A 486 -31.37 -9.62 6.23
C ASN A 486 -31.92 -8.43 7.02
N GLN A 487 -31.55 -8.31 8.29
CA GLN A 487 -31.89 -7.13 9.10
C GLN A 487 -31.30 -5.83 8.52
N ALA A 488 -30.01 -5.84 8.17
CA ALA A 488 -29.33 -4.70 7.57
C ALA A 488 -30.00 -4.24 6.26
N ARG A 489 -30.42 -5.17 5.39
CA ARG A 489 -31.14 -4.83 4.15
C ARG A 489 -32.47 -4.10 4.40
N THR A 490 -33.13 -4.40 5.52
CA THR A 490 -34.38 -3.74 5.94
C THR A 490 -34.18 -2.43 6.70
N GLY A 491 -32.92 -1.97 6.85
CA GLY A 491 -32.59 -0.78 7.63
C GLY A 491 -32.59 -1.00 9.15
N ASN A 492 -32.81 -2.23 9.62
CA ASN A 492 -32.85 -2.57 11.04
C ASN A 492 -31.48 -3.04 11.52
N MET A 493 -30.49 -2.14 11.53
CA MET A 493 -29.14 -2.43 12.03
C MET A 493 -28.80 -1.53 13.20
N HIS A 494 -28.17 -2.10 14.23
CA HIS A 494 -27.68 -1.36 15.38
C HIS A 494 -26.22 -1.69 15.66
N ILE A 495 -25.40 -0.65 15.82
CA ILE A 495 -23.98 -0.78 16.19
C ILE A 495 -23.86 -0.96 17.71
N GLU A 496 -23.47 -2.16 18.15
CA GLU A 496 -23.34 -2.50 19.58
C GLU A 496 -22.02 -2.02 20.20
N SER A 497 -20.98 -1.87 19.39
CA SER A 497 -19.62 -1.56 19.87
C SER A 497 -18.77 -0.89 18.81
N ILE A 498 -17.86 -0.01 19.24
CA ILE A 498 -16.89 0.67 18.38
C ILE A 498 -15.48 0.22 18.74
N PHE A 499 -14.75 -0.27 17.75
CA PHE A 499 -13.38 -0.75 17.89
C PHE A 499 -12.38 0.41 17.77
N ILE A 500 -11.45 0.51 18.72
CA ILE A 500 -10.54 1.64 18.87
C ILE A 500 -9.06 1.21 18.73
N PRO A 501 -8.27 1.91 17.88
CA PRO A 501 -6.83 1.68 17.75
C PRO A 501 -6.01 2.05 18.98
N HIS A 502 -4.82 1.44 19.14
CA HIS A 502 -3.84 1.81 20.17
C HIS A 502 -3.50 3.30 20.23
N SER A 503 -3.28 3.95 19.09
CA SER A 503 -2.97 5.38 19.00
C SER A 503 -4.06 6.25 19.64
N THR A 504 -5.31 5.99 19.28
CA THR A 504 -6.47 6.75 19.76
C THR A 504 -6.77 6.43 21.23
N ALA A 505 -6.68 5.16 21.62
CA ALA A 505 -6.89 4.75 23.01
C ALA A 505 -5.86 5.42 23.95
N ASN A 506 -4.57 5.35 23.62
CA ASN A 506 -3.52 5.97 24.43
C ASN A 506 -3.71 7.49 24.58
N PHE A 507 -4.19 8.15 23.52
CA PHE A 507 -4.50 9.59 23.57
C PHE A 507 -5.67 9.90 24.51
N ILE A 508 -6.75 9.12 24.45
CA ILE A 508 -7.91 9.26 25.35
C ILE A 508 -7.51 8.96 26.80
N GLU A 509 -6.79 7.87 27.03
CA GLU A 509 -6.26 7.50 28.36
C GLU A 509 -5.42 8.63 28.94
N SER A 510 -4.53 9.24 28.13
CA SER A 510 -3.71 10.39 28.53
C SER A 510 -4.56 11.62 28.90
N LEU A 511 -5.59 11.94 28.11
CA LEU A 511 -6.50 13.04 28.42
C LEU A 511 -7.30 12.79 29.72
N LEU A 512 -7.80 11.57 29.90
CA LEU A 512 -8.53 11.17 31.10
C LEU A 512 -7.65 11.21 32.35
N GLU A 513 -6.42 10.69 32.28
CA GLU A 513 -5.46 10.75 33.39
C GLU A 513 -5.12 12.19 33.76
N ILE A 514 -4.82 13.05 32.77
CA ILE A 514 -4.46 14.45 33.02
C ILE A 514 -5.64 15.23 33.59
N SER A 515 -6.87 14.96 33.13
CA SER A 515 -8.08 15.60 33.67
C SER A 515 -8.29 15.34 35.18
N LYS A 516 -7.83 14.17 35.67
CA LYS A 516 -7.94 13.75 37.07
C LYS A 516 -6.86 14.35 37.96
N HIS A 517 -5.80 14.95 37.39
CA HIS A 517 -4.70 15.48 38.19
C HIS A 517 -5.11 16.73 39.00
N ASN A 518 -4.77 16.75 40.30
CA ASN A 518 -5.24 17.78 41.23
C ASN A 518 -4.67 19.18 40.93
N SER A 519 -3.45 19.25 40.40
CA SER A 519 -2.76 20.53 40.11
C SER A 519 -3.19 21.22 38.82
N LEU A 520 -4.08 20.61 38.01
CA LEU A 520 -4.50 21.17 36.73
C LEU A 520 -5.53 22.30 36.92
N PRO A 521 -5.35 23.48 36.29
CA PRO A 521 -6.33 24.58 36.37
C PRO A 521 -7.72 24.15 35.90
N SER A 522 -8.77 24.67 36.57
CA SER A 522 -10.18 24.39 36.24
C SER A 522 -10.52 24.68 34.77
N LYS A 523 -9.91 25.73 34.21
CA LYS A 523 -10.03 26.09 32.78
C LYS A 523 -9.53 24.96 31.85
N ILE A 524 -8.40 24.34 32.17
CA ILE A 524 -7.85 23.22 31.38
C ILE A 524 -8.72 21.98 31.52
N LYS A 525 -9.15 21.67 32.75
CA LYS A 525 -10.08 20.55 33.01
C LYS A 525 -11.37 20.69 32.20
N LYS A 526 -11.93 21.90 32.13
CA LYS A 526 -13.13 22.21 31.33
C LYS A 526 -12.91 21.99 29.83
N ILE A 527 -11.78 22.44 29.28
CA ILE A 527 -11.46 22.22 27.86
C ILE A 527 -11.31 20.72 27.56
N ILE A 528 -10.65 19.96 28.45
CA ILE A 528 -10.53 18.51 28.29
C ILE A 528 -11.91 17.84 28.33
N SER A 529 -12.79 18.21 29.27
CA SER A 529 -14.13 17.64 29.33
C SER A 529 -14.96 17.93 28.08
N GLU A 530 -14.86 19.14 27.52
CA GLU A 530 -15.55 19.49 26.27
C GLU A 530 -15.03 18.68 25.06
N ILE A 531 -13.71 18.43 24.99
CA ILE A 531 -13.10 17.59 23.95
C ILE A 531 -13.58 16.13 24.08
N LEU A 532 -13.58 15.59 25.29
CA LEU A 532 -14.03 14.22 25.55
C LEU A 532 -15.53 14.06 25.25
N GLN A 533 -16.35 15.08 25.55
CA GLN A 533 -17.77 15.08 25.21
C GLN A 533 -18.00 15.11 23.69
N ASP A 534 -17.31 15.99 22.97
CA ASP A 534 -17.38 16.02 21.50
C ASP A 534 -16.92 14.70 20.88
N PHE A 535 -15.90 14.05 21.47
CA PHE A 535 -15.37 12.79 20.99
C PHE A 535 -16.39 11.66 21.21
N LYS A 536 -17.04 11.67 22.37
CA LYS A 536 -18.12 10.76 22.69
C LYS A 536 -19.29 10.91 21.73
N GLU A 537 -19.74 12.14 21.47
CA GLU A 537 -20.83 12.42 20.53
C GLU A 537 -20.48 11.90 19.12
N ASN A 538 -19.26 12.21 18.67
CA ASN A 538 -18.75 11.72 17.39
C ASN A 538 -18.76 10.20 17.29
N LEU A 539 -18.39 9.48 18.35
CA LEU A 539 -18.41 8.03 18.33
C LEU A 539 -19.83 7.47 18.42
N PHE A 540 -20.62 7.90 19.40
CA PHE A 540 -21.86 7.22 19.78
C PHE A 540 -23.05 7.60 18.90
N VAL A 541 -23.01 8.76 18.27
CA VAL A 541 -24.10 9.29 17.43
C VAL A 541 -23.65 9.37 15.98
N HIS A 542 -22.67 10.21 15.67
CA HIS A 542 -22.34 10.50 14.28
C HIS A 542 -21.71 9.29 13.55
N LEU A 543 -20.79 8.59 14.21
CA LEU A 543 -20.11 7.44 13.61
C LEU A 543 -21.04 6.23 13.48
N THR A 544 -21.90 5.99 14.47
CA THR A 544 -22.88 4.89 14.43
C THR A 544 -23.87 5.10 13.30
N GLU A 545 -24.47 6.29 13.19
CA GLU A 545 -25.37 6.67 12.09
C GLU A 545 -24.69 6.49 10.72
N SER A 546 -23.44 6.96 10.59
CA SER A 546 -22.69 6.86 9.33
C SER A 546 -22.42 5.40 8.95
N ILE A 547 -22.01 4.56 9.91
CA ILE A 547 -21.74 3.13 9.66
C ILE A 547 -23.02 2.38 9.30
N GLU A 548 -24.13 2.65 10.01
CA GLU A 548 -25.42 2.01 9.74
C GLU A 548 -25.89 2.34 8.32
N SER A 549 -25.91 3.63 7.96
CA SER A 549 -26.26 4.10 6.61
C SER A 549 -25.37 3.45 5.53
N TYR A 550 -24.06 3.43 5.76
CA TYR A 550 -23.09 2.82 4.86
C TYR A 550 -23.37 1.34 4.62
N ILE A 551 -23.62 0.58 5.68
CA ILE A 551 -23.86 -0.86 5.57
C ILE A 551 -25.18 -1.16 4.89
N VAL A 552 -26.25 -0.42 5.19
CA VAL A 552 -27.54 -0.55 4.50
C VAL A 552 -27.36 -0.32 3.00
N THR A 553 -26.54 0.65 2.61
CA THR A 553 -26.21 0.93 1.21
C THR A 553 -25.48 -0.24 0.57
N VAL A 554 -24.35 -0.67 1.16
CA VAL A 554 -23.51 -1.76 0.65
C VAL A 554 -24.25 -3.11 0.57
N THR A 555 -25.18 -3.38 1.49
CA THR A 555 -25.95 -4.64 1.51
C THR A 555 -27.08 -4.71 0.49
N ASN A 556 -27.52 -3.57 -0.03
CA ASN A 556 -28.54 -3.44 -1.07
C ASN A 556 -27.97 -3.27 -2.49
N GLU A 557 -26.67 -3.02 -2.63
CA GLU A 557 -26.01 -2.96 -3.94
C GLU A 557 -25.90 -4.33 -4.61
N LYS A 558 -26.15 -4.38 -5.93
CA LYS A 558 -26.08 -5.61 -6.73
C LYS A 558 -24.65 -5.99 -7.14
N ASP A 559 -23.73 -5.03 -7.16
CA ASP A 559 -22.33 -5.20 -7.56
C ASP A 559 -21.38 -5.12 -6.35
N LEU A 560 -21.18 -6.25 -5.67
CA LEU A 560 -20.39 -6.38 -4.42
C LEU A 560 -18.86 -6.22 -4.62
N ASN A 561 -18.40 -5.86 -5.82
CA ASN A 561 -16.99 -5.90 -6.19
C ASN A 561 -16.17 -4.68 -5.72
N ILE A 562 -16.81 -3.62 -5.20
CA ILE A 562 -16.13 -2.39 -4.76
C ILE A 562 -16.76 -1.87 -3.46
N ILE A 563 -16.26 -2.33 -2.32
CA ILE A 563 -16.60 -1.76 -1.00
C ILE A 563 -15.71 -0.52 -0.82
N ASN A 564 -16.26 0.67 -1.08
CA ASN A 564 -15.55 1.94 -0.96
C ASN A 564 -15.74 2.52 0.45
N ASN A 565 -14.70 2.54 1.28
CA ASN A 565 -14.76 3.14 2.62
C ASN A 565 -14.67 4.68 2.61
N ILE A 566 -14.47 5.31 1.45
CA ILE A 566 -14.36 6.78 1.31
C ILE A 566 -15.73 7.43 1.57
N ASP A 567 -16.81 6.84 1.06
CA ASP A 567 -18.15 7.41 1.18
C ASP A 567 -18.59 7.51 2.67
N LEU A 568 -18.30 6.47 3.47
CA LEU A 568 -18.49 6.47 4.92
C LEU A 568 -17.75 7.63 5.61
N LEU A 569 -16.50 7.87 5.23
CA LEU A 569 -15.68 8.90 5.86
C LEU A 569 -16.17 10.29 5.51
N ASP A 570 -16.61 10.49 4.27
CA ASP A 570 -17.16 11.76 3.81
C ASP A 570 -18.48 12.07 4.54
N ASP A 571 -19.39 11.10 4.62
CA ASP A 571 -20.64 11.22 5.38
C ASP A 571 -20.38 11.56 6.85
N PHE A 572 -19.45 10.84 7.49
CA PHE A 572 -19.05 11.13 8.87
C PHE A 572 -18.43 12.53 9.02
N ASN A 573 -17.61 12.97 8.07
CA ASN A 573 -16.99 14.30 8.10
C ASN A 573 -18.02 15.43 7.96
N CYS A 574 -19.16 15.19 7.32
CA CYS A 574 -20.23 16.18 7.19
C CYS A 574 -20.95 16.45 8.52
N ILE A 575 -21.06 15.46 9.40
CA ILE A 575 -21.87 15.56 10.62
C ILE A 575 -21.06 15.64 11.91
N ARG A 576 -19.77 15.27 11.91
CA ARG A 576 -18.95 15.24 13.13
C ARG A 576 -18.64 16.62 13.69
N LEU A 577 -18.43 16.65 15.00
CA LEU A 577 -17.88 17.78 15.75
C LEU A 577 -16.35 17.87 15.57
N TYR A 578 -15.87 19.05 15.17
CA TYR A 578 -14.45 19.29 14.90
C TYR A 578 -13.69 19.79 16.14
N HIS A 579 -12.64 19.05 16.50
CA HIS A 579 -11.86 19.25 17.72
C HIS A 579 -10.76 20.31 17.64
N GLN A 580 -10.38 20.74 16.42
CA GLN A 580 -9.14 21.49 16.17
C GLN A 580 -9.03 22.77 17.00
N LYS A 581 -10.14 23.53 17.10
CA LYS A 581 -10.18 24.78 17.88
C LYS A 581 -9.96 24.52 19.37
N LYS A 582 -10.64 23.52 19.93
CA LYS A 582 -10.53 23.13 21.35
C LYS A 582 -9.16 22.54 21.68
N LEU A 583 -8.58 21.72 20.79
CA LEU A 583 -7.22 21.19 20.93
C LEU A 583 -6.16 22.29 20.89
N ASN A 584 -6.29 23.27 19.99
CA ASN A 584 -5.38 24.42 19.94
C ASN A 584 -5.47 25.27 21.22
N MET A 585 -6.68 25.48 21.74
CA MET A 585 -6.89 26.13 23.03
C MET A 585 -6.25 25.34 24.18
N LEU A 586 -6.45 24.01 24.22
CA LEU A 586 -5.84 23.13 25.21
C LEU A 586 -4.31 23.24 25.19
N LYS A 587 -3.68 23.11 24.01
CA LYS A 587 -2.22 23.21 23.85
C LYS A 587 -1.69 24.57 24.34
N ARG A 588 -2.39 25.66 24.04
CA ARG A 588 -2.01 27.00 24.51
C ARG A 588 -2.05 27.09 26.03
N GLU A 589 -3.12 26.63 26.67
CA GLU A 589 -3.27 26.69 28.13
C GLU A 589 -2.28 25.75 28.84
N LEU A 590 -2.02 24.56 28.29
CA LEU A 590 -1.02 23.63 28.81
C LEU A 590 0.41 24.21 28.74
N LYS A 591 0.76 24.92 27.65
CA LYS A 591 2.04 25.65 27.55
C LYS A 591 2.17 26.73 28.62
N ILE A 592 1.12 27.52 28.84
CA ILE A 592 1.09 28.55 29.88
C ILE A 592 1.26 27.93 31.27
N PHE A 593 0.54 26.84 31.55
CA PHE A 593 0.63 26.10 32.80
C PHE A 593 2.06 25.56 33.05
N MET A 594 2.70 24.96 32.04
CA MET A 594 4.07 24.47 32.15
C MET A 594 5.09 25.58 32.41
N ILE A 595 4.99 26.72 31.73
CA ILE A 595 5.88 27.87 31.93
C ILE A 595 5.75 28.41 33.35
N ASN A 596 4.53 28.52 33.88
CA ASN A 596 4.29 29.00 35.23
C ASN A 596 4.82 28.02 36.29
N ARG A 597 4.71 26.71 36.06
CA ARG A 597 5.25 25.69 36.96
C ARG A 597 6.78 25.68 36.98
N GLN A 598 7.44 25.90 35.84
CA GLN A 598 8.91 26.03 35.77
C GLN A 598 9.43 27.26 36.51
N LYS A 599 8.70 28.40 36.42
CA LYS A 599 9.04 29.62 37.18
C LYS A 599 8.90 29.44 38.69
N LEU A 600 7.92 28.66 39.15
CA LEU A 600 7.71 28.33 40.56
C LEU A 600 8.70 27.29 41.12
N SER A 601 9.38 26.52 40.25
CA SER A 601 10.43 25.56 40.66
C SER A 601 11.85 26.13 40.66
N GLN A 602 12.03 27.36 40.14
CA GLN A 602 13.32 28.04 40.03
C GLN A 602 13.48 29.21 41.03
N GLY A 603 12.44 29.53 41.79
CA GLY A 603 12.48 30.45 42.94
C GLY A 603 12.15 29.67 44.21
#